data_AF-A0A914UE46-F1
#
_entry.id   AF-A0A914UE46-F1
#
_cell.length_a   1.000
_cell.length_b   1.000
_cell.length_c   1.000
_cell.angle_alpha   90.00
_cell.angle_beta   90.00
_cell.angle_gamma   90.00
#
_symmetry.space_group_name_H-M   'P 1'
#
loop_
_entity.id
_entity.type
_entity.pdbx_description
1 polymer ?
#
loop_
_entity_poly.entity_id
_entity_poly.type
_entity_poly.pdbx_seq_one_letter_code
_entity_poly.pdbx_strand_id
1 'polypeptide(L)'
;MASARRVISVMEKAKLVCWVEETNSLAMAARRYRAEFGQPAPKLETIKKLHQQFMETGTVTSSPYNSSQSPSATMAQISSVRNFYEPRL
;
A
#
# COMPACT_ATOMS: atom_id res chain seq x y z
N MET A 1 -7.19 3.22 -29.34
CA MET A 1 -7.95 3.37 -28.07
C MET A 1 -6.96 3.62 -26.95
N ALA A 2 -6.90 4.83 -26.41
CA ALA A 2 -6.01 5.14 -25.29
C ALA A 2 -6.61 4.50 -24.02
N SER A 3 -6.01 3.40 -23.55
CA SER A 3 -6.32 2.85 -22.23
C SER A 3 -5.84 3.83 -21.17
N ALA A 4 -6.74 4.70 -20.70
CA ALA A 4 -6.50 5.53 -19.54
C ALA A 4 -6.10 4.61 -18.37
N ARG A 5 -4.84 4.74 -17.94
CA ARG A 5 -4.27 3.96 -16.85
C ARG A 5 -4.96 4.40 -15.56
N ARG A 6 -6.08 3.76 -15.22
CA ARG A 6 -6.80 4.06 -13.98
C ARG A 6 -5.91 3.76 -12.78
N VAL A 7 -5.80 4.76 -11.91
CA VAL A 7 -5.12 4.63 -10.62
C VAL A 7 -6.08 3.90 -9.69
N ILE A 8 -5.69 2.71 -9.26
CA ILE A 8 -6.43 1.93 -8.25
C ILE A 8 -6.20 2.60 -6.90
N SER A 9 -7.28 2.96 -6.21
CA SER A 9 -7.22 3.56 -4.88
C SER A 9 -6.65 2.59 -3.84
N VAL A 10 -6.23 3.14 -2.70
CA VAL A 10 -5.69 2.34 -1.58
C VAL A 10 -6.74 1.37 -1.04
N MET A 11 -8.00 1.80 -0.93
CA MET A 11 -9.12 0.97 -0.48
C MET A 11 -9.32 -0.22 -1.41
N GLU A 12 -9.34 0.02 -2.72
CA GLU A 12 -9.49 -1.01 -3.74
C GLU A 12 -8.35 -2.04 -3.69
N LYS A 13 -7.12 -1.57 -3.50
CA LYS A 13 -5.95 -2.43 -3.31
C LYS A 13 -6.07 -3.29 -2.05
N ALA A 14 -6.47 -2.70 -0.93
CA ALA A 14 -6.68 -3.42 0.33
C ALA A 14 -7.74 -4.53 0.18
N LYS A 15 -8.89 -4.21 -0.43
CA LYS A 15 -9.94 -5.22 -0.70
C LYS A 15 -9.45 -6.33 -1.61
N LEU A 16 -8.71 -6.00 -2.67
CA LEU A 16 -8.15 -7.00 -3.58
C LEU A 16 -7.24 -7.99 -2.86
N VAL A 17 -6.30 -7.51 -2.05
CA VAL A 17 -5.40 -8.39 -1.29
C VAL A 17 -6.19 -9.25 -0.29
N CYS A 18 -7.16 -8.66 0.41
CA CYS A 18 -8.01 -9.39 1.34
C CYS A 18 -8.78 -10.53 0.65
N TRP A 19 -9.39 -10.28 -0.52
CA TRP A 19 -10.10 -11.31 -1.27
C TRP A 19 -9.18 -12.36 -1.88
N VAL A 20 -7.96 -11.99 -2.29
CA VAL A 20 -6.97 -12.97 -2.77
C VAL A 20 -6.61 -13.92 -1.63
N GLU A 21 -6.42 -13.41 -0.43
CA GLU A 21 -6.10 -14.25 0.73
C GLU A 21 -7.28 -15.14 1.15
N GLU A 22 -8.49 -14.60 1.16
CA GLU A 22 -9.72 -15.33 1.52
C GLU A 22 -10.06 -16.45 0.52
N THR A 23 -9.88 -16.20 -0.79
CA THR A 23 -10.27 -17.14 -1.85
C THR A 23 -9.12 -17.96 -2.42
N ASN A 24 -7.89 -17.62 -2.06
CA ASN A 24 -6.65 -18.11 -2.66
C ASN A 24 -6.62 -18.02 -4.21
N SER A 25 -7.43 -17.13 -4.80
CA SER A 25 -7.65 -17.08 -6.26
C SER A 25 -7.73 -15.66 -6.80
N LEU A 26 -6.74 -15.29 -7.62
CA LEU A 26 -6.68 -13.99 -8.29
C LEU A 26 -7.91 -13.75 -9.19
N ALA A 27 -8.41 -14.81 -9.83
CA ALA A 27 -9.58 -14.72 -10.71
C ALA A 27 -10.87 -14.46 -9.92
N MET A 28 -11.02 -15.05 -8.73
CA MET A 28 -12.16 -14.79 -7.86
C MET A 28 -12.11 -13.38 -7.27
N ALA A 29 -10.93 -12.93 -6.82
CA ALA A 29 -10.74 -11.55 -6.36
C ALA A 29 -11.08 -10.53 -7.47
N ALA A 30 -10.67 -10.77 -8.72
CA ALA A 30 -11.03 -9.93 -9.85
C ALA A 30 -12.54 -9.92 -10.16
N ARG A 31 -13.23 -11.06 -9.98
CA ARG A 31 -14.69 -11.12 -10.13
C ARG A 31 -15.39 -10.33 -9.02
N ARG A 32 -14.99 -10.51 -7.77
CA ARG A 32 -15.53 -9.74 -6.62
C ARG A 32 -15.29 -8.25 -6.79
N TYR A 33 -14.13 -7.84 -7.28
CA TYR A 33 -13.84 -6.43 -7.59
C TYR A 33 -14.84 -5.83 -8.58
N ARG A 34 -15.16 -6.55 -9.67
CA ARG A 34 -16.17 -6.08 -10.63
C ARG A 34 -17.56 -5.97 -10.01
N ALA A 35 -17.93 -6.91 -9.15
CA ALA A 35 -19.22 -6.92 -8.47
C ALA A 35 -19.33 -5.77 -7.46
N GLU A 36 -18.28 -5.49 -6.71
CA GLU A 36 -18.25 -4.48 -5.65
C GLU A 36 -18.18 -3.05 -6.21
N PHE A 37 -17.28 -2.81 -7.18
CA PHE A 37 -16.98 -1.48 -7.67
C PHE A 37 -17.70 -1.14 -8.98
N GLY A 38 -18.32 -2.11 -9.66
CA GLY A 38 -18.90 -1.91 -10.98
C GLY A 38 -17.87 -1.54 -12.05
N GLN A 39 -16.58 -1.77 -11.78
CA GLN A 39 -15.47 -1.36 -12.63
C GLN A 39 -14.68 -2.58 -13.14
N PRO A 40 -14.08 -2.50 -14.34
CA PRO A 40 -13.23 -3.58 -14.84
C PRO A 40 -12.05 -3.79 -13.89
N ALA A 41 -11.90 -5.03 -13.45
CA ALA A 41 -10.81 -5.41 -12.58
C ALA A 41 -9.44 -5.14 -13.21
N PRO A 42 -8.44 -4.79 -12.39
CA PRO A 42 -7.06 -4.71 -12.85
C PRO A 42 -6.59 -6.06 -13.39
N LYS A 43 -5.52 -6.02 -14.21
CA LYS A 43 -4.90 -7.23 -14.75
C LYS A 43 -4.50 -8.17 -13.61
N LEU A 44 -4.65 -9.47 -13.82
CA LEU A 44 -4.28 -10.48 -12.82
C LEU A 44 -2.82 -10.36 -12.39
N GLU A 45 -1.91 -10.00 -13.30
CA GLU A 45 -0.51 -9.71 -12.98
C GLU A 45 -0.34 -8.56 -11.98
N THR A 46 -1.16 -7.50 -12.09
CA THR A 46 -1.15 -6.38 -11.16
C THR A 46 -1.65 -6.81 -9.79
N ILE A 47 -2.70 -7.63 -9.74
CA ILE A 47 -3.23 -8.19 -8.49
C ILE A 47 -2.18 -9.10 -7.83
N LYS A 48 -1.49 -9.93 -8.62
CA LYS A 48 -0.40 -10.79 -8.14
C LYS A 48 0.74 -9.97 -7.54
N LYS A 49 1.20 -8.93 -8.24
CA LYS A 49 2.25 -8.03 -7.72
C LYS A 49 1.84 -7.34 -6.43
N LEU A 50 0.58 -6.91 -6.34
CA LEU A 50 0.05 -6.26 -5.15
C LEU A 50 0.00 -7.22 -3.94
N HIS A 51 -0.44 -8.46 -4.16
CA HIS A 51 -0.46 -9.50 -3.12
C HIS A 51 0.95 -9.86 -2.68
N GLN A 52 1.88 -10.06 -3.62
CA GLN A 52 3.29 -10.32 -3.31
C GLN A 52 3.90 -9.18 -2.48
N GLN A 53 3.71 -7.93 -2.90
CA GLN A 53 4.17 -6.76 -2.16
C GLN A 53 3.61 -6.73 -0.73
N PHE A 54 2.33 -7.05 -0.57
CA PHE A 54 1.71 -7.13 0.75
C PHE A 54 2.33 -8.24 1.61
N MET A 55 2.62 -9.41 1.04
CA MET A 55 3.30 -10.49 1.77
C MET A 55 4.73 -10.11 2.18
N GLU A 56 5.44 -9.35 1.35
CA GLU A 56 6.83 -8.94 1.62
C GLU A 56 6.93 -7.76 2.60
N THR A 57 6.01 -6.79 2.52
CA THR A 57 6.12 -5.51 3.22
C THR A 57 5.02 -5.23 4.24
N GLY A 58 3.95 -6.03 4.23
CA GLY A 58 2.73 -5.78 5.01
C GLY A 58 1.90 -4.60 4.53
N THR A 59 2.25 -3.94 3.41
CA THR A 59 1.54 -2.77 2.90
C THR A 59 1.03 -2.93 1.47
N VAL A 60 -0.13 -2.34 1.20
CA VAL A 60 -0.76 -2.26 -0.14
C VAL A 60 -0.48 -0.95 -0.85
N THR A 61 0.21 -0.02 -0.18
CA THR A 61 0.72 1.21 -0.79
C THR A 61 2.17 0.99 -1.17
N SER A 62 2.53 1.19 -2.44
CA SER A 62 3.90 1.62 -2.73
C SER A 62 4.05 2.98 -2.06
N SER A 63 4.66 3.01 -0.89
CA SER A 63 5.28 4.24 -0.44
C SER A 63 6.21 4.64 -1.59
N PRO A 64 6.05 5.83 -2.22
CA PRO A 64 7.20 6.41 -2.87
C PRO A 64 8.17 6.65 -1.71
N TYR A 65 9.02 5.66 -1.43
CA TYR A 65 10.28 6.00 -0.81
C TYR A 65 10.91 6.92 -1.87
N ASN A 66 10.70 8.22 -1.67
CA ASN A 66 11.42 9.21 -2.41
C ASN A 66 12.86 8.97 -1.96
N SER A 67 13.66 8.35 -2.81
CA SER A 67 15.11 8.18 -2.60
C SER A 67 15.83 9.52 -2.40
N SER A 68 15.12 10.65 -2.48
CA SER A 68 15.56 11.98 -2.06
C SER A 68 15.30 12.34 -0.59
N GLN A 69 14.67 11.47 0.21
CA GLN A 69 14.50 11.69 1.65
C GLN A 69 15.20 10.56 2.41
N SER A 70 16.53 10.65 2.46
CA SER A 70 17.32 9.99 3.48
C SER A 70 16.67 10.22 4.84
N PRO A 71 16.51 9.20 5.70
CA PRO A 71 16.25 9.44 7.11
C PRO A 71 17.55 9.96 7.74
N SER A 72 17.93 11.19 7.40
CA SER A 72 18.94 11.93 8.16
C SER A 72 18.20 12.65 9.28
N ALA A 73 17.60 11.87 10.17
CA ALA A 73 17.48 12.33 11.54
C ALA A 73 18.90 12.24 12.10
N THR A 74 19.72 13.27 11.86
CA THR A 74 21.00 13.44 12.54
C THR A 74 20.73 13.35 14.04
N MET A 75 21.63 12.71 14.80
CA MET A 75 21.49 12.56 16.26
C MET A 75 21.15 13.86 17.00
N ALA A 76 21.48 15.02 16.41
CA ALA A 76 21.10 16.34 16.90
C ALA A 76 19.57 16.56 17.05
N GLN A 77 18.72 15.96 16.20
CA GLN A 77 17.26 16.09 16.31
C GLN A 77 16.68 15.21 17.43
N ILE A 78 17.29 14.06 17.70
CA ILE A 78 16.86 13.16 18.79
C ILE A 78 17.10 13.83 20.16
N SER A 79 18.14 14.65 20.31
CA SER A 79 18.43 15.40 21.54
C SER A 79 17.37 16.46 21.89
N SER A 80 16.59 16.95 20.93
CA SER A 80 15.56 17.98 21.19
C SER A 80 14.30 17.42 21.85
N VAL A 81 14.00 16.13 21.66
CA VAL A 81 12.83 15.50 22.31
C VAL A 81 13.12 15.20 23.78
N ARG A 82 14.39 14.92 24.14
CA ARG A 82 14.77 14.60 25.51
C ARG A 82 14.71 15.80 26.46
N ASN A 83 14.90 17.02 25.94
CA ASN A 83 14.76 18.27 26.72
C ASN A 83 13.31 18.72 26.95
N PHE A 84 12.34 18.13 26.26
CA PHE A 84 10.92 18.47 26.44
C PHE A 84 10.27 17.68 27.60
N TYR A 85 10.93 16.64 28.11
CA TYR A 85 10.45 15.75 29.17
C TYR A 85 11.40 15.72 30.40
N GLU A 86 12.11 16.80 30.68
CA GLU A 86 12.59 17.04 32.06
C GLU A 86 11.61 17.95 32.80
N PRO A 87 10.89 17.47 33.83
CA PRO A 87 10.21 18.36 34.75
C PRO A 87 11.27 19.19 35.47
N ARG A 88 11.25 20.51 35.27
CA ARG A 88 11.99 21.44 36.13
C ARG A 88 11.54 21.23 37.57
N LEU A 89 12.42 20.65 38.40
CA LEU A 89 12.38 20.82 39.85
C LEU A 89 12.87 22.23 40.20
#